data_AF-R5UHW6-F1
#
_entry.id   AF-R5UHW6-F1
#
_cell.length_a   1.000
_cell.length_b   1.000
_cell.length_c   1.000
_cell.angle_alpha   90.00
_cell.angle_beta   90.00
_cell.angle_gamma   90.00
#
_symmetry.space_group_name_H-M   'P 1'
#
loop_
_entity.id
_entity.type
_entity.pdbx_description
1 polymer ?
#
loop_
_entity_poly.entity_id
_entity_poly.type
_entity_poly.pdbx_seq_one_letter_code
_entity_poly.pdbx_strand_id
1 'polypeptide(L)'
;METKEYYEINLPGYLQHDLDAMKEGKWPYDCLWGELYGSINCAFIDGDITEDHAWYLREKYLDMERVRSSDKMDSKWTQGNVK
;
A
#
# COMPACT_ATOMS: atom_id res chain seq x y z
N MET A 1 0.67 -12.04 -14.22
CA MET A 1 0.97 -11.42 -12.92
C MET A 1 0.76 -12.49 -11.89
N GLU A 2 1.80 -12.92 -11.17
CA GLU A 2 1.57 -13.77 -9.99
C GLU A 2 0.72 -12.97 -9.01
N THR A 3 -0.47 -13.45 -8.70
CA THR A 3 -1.35 -12.78 -7.75
C THR A 3 -0.78 -13.05 -6.36
N LYS A 4 -0.18 -12.04 -5.73
CA LYS A 4 0.32 -12.13 -4.34
C LYS A 4 -0.84 -12.10 -3.33
N GLU A 5 -1.90 -12.86 -3.58
CA GLU A 5 -3.11 -12.92 -2.74
C GLU A 5 -2.84 -13.41 -1.31
N TYR A 6 -1.72 -14.11 -1.10
CA TYR A 6 -1.27 -14.49 0.24
C TYR A 6 -0.99 -13.28 1.14
N TYR A 7 -0.80 -12.08 0.57
CA TYR A 7 -0.71 -10.83 1.33
C TYR A 7 -2.08 -10.29 1.80
N GLU A 8 -3.18 -11.00 1.57
CA GLU A 8 -4.50 -10.59 2.05
C GLU A 8 -5.07 -11.50 3.14
N ILE A 9 -4.27 -12.45 3.61
CA ILE A 9 -4.66 -13.46 4.61
C ILE A 9 -3.64 -13.48 5.76
N ASN A 10 -4.05 -14.02 6.91
CA ASN A 10 -3.25 -14.05 8.15
C ASN A 10 -2.77 -12.66 8.60
N LEU A 11 -3.54 -11.61 8.32
CA LEU A 11 -3.29 -10.27 8.81
C LEU A 11 -3.65 -10.17 10.30
N PRO A 12 -3.06 -9.23 11.06
CA PRO A 12 -3.59 -8.83 12.35
C PRO A 12 -5.08 -8.52 12.26
N GLY A 13 -5.84 -8.88 13.30
CA GLY A 13 -7.31 -8.83 13.23
C GLY A 13 -7.89 -7.46 12.87
N TYR A 14 -7.26 -6.38 13.34
CA TYR A 14 -7.66 -5.01 13.00
C TYR A 14 -7.38 -4.68 11.52
N LEU A 15 -6.23 -5.10 10.99
CA LEU A 15 -5.89 -4.87 9.59
C LEU A 15 -6.79 -5.70 8.66
N GLN A 16 -7.12 -6.95 9.03
CA GLN A 16 -8.09 -7.75 8.28
C GLN A 16 -9.47 -7.07 8.27
N HIS A 17 -9.92 -6.55 9.41
CA HIS A 17 -11.19 -5.85 9.52
C HIS A 17 -11.29 -4.66 8.56
N ASP A 18 -10.26 -3.80 8.53
CA ASP A 18 -10.27 -2.60 7.69
C ASP A 18 -10.08 -2.95 6.20
N LEU A 19 -9.33 -4.00 5.89
CA LEU A 19 -9.21 -4.51 4.53
C LEU A 19 -10.56 -5.03 4.01
N ASP A 20 -11.29 -5.77 4.84
CA ASP A 20 -12.61 -6.27 4.49
C ASP A 20 -13.61 -5.12 4.34
N ALA A 21 -13.56 -4.11 5.23
CA ALA A 21 -14.39 -2.91 5.11
C ALA A 21 -14.13 -2.13 3.81
N MET A 22 -12.86 -1.99 3.40
CA MET A 22 -12.49 -1.39 2.12
C MET A 22 -13.06 -2.18 0.93
N LYS A 23 -12.97 -3.52 0.96
CA LYS A 23 -13.54 -4.40 -0.08
C LYS A 23 -15.07 -4.32 -0.16
N GLU A 24 -15.73 -4.18 0.99
CA GLU A 24 -17.19 -4.05 1.05
C GLU A 24 -17.69 -2.69 0.54
N GLY A 25 -16.92 -1.62 0.72
CA GLY A 25 -17.24 -0.29 0.21
C GLY A 25 -18.50 0.34 0.82
N LYS A 26 -18.89 -0.06 2.03
CA LYS A 26 -20.13 0.42 2.70
C LYS A 26 -20.04 1.84 3.27
N TRP A 27 -18.83 2.38 3.41
CA TRP A 27 -18.55 3.70 3.95
C TRP A 27 -17.95 4.62 2.89
N PRO A 28 -17.96 5.95 3.11
CA PRO A 28 -17.24 6.89 2.26
C PRO A 28 -15.77 6.47 2.07
N TYR A 29 -15.28 6.61 0.84
CA TYR A 29 -13.94 6.17 0.46
C TYR A 29 -12.84 6.83 1.29
N ASP A 30 -12.98 8.12 1.62
CA ASP A 30 -12.03 8.87 2.45
C ASP A 30 -11.92 8.30 3.87
N CYS A 31 -13.03 7.88 4.47
CA CYS A 31 -13.03 7.16 5.74
C CYS A 31 -12.31 5.81 5.59
N LEU A 32 -12.73 4.99 4.62
CA LEU A 32 -12.14 3.66 4.40
C LEU A 32 -10.63 3.72 4.12
N TRP A 33 -10.21 4.71 3.32
CA TRP A 33 -8.82 4.95 2.99
C TRP A 33 -8.00 5.29 4.23
N GLY A 34 -8.52 6.19 5.09
CA GLY A 34 -7.87 6.58 6.33
C GLY A 34 -7.67 5.41 7.30
N GLU A 35 -8.72 4.63 7.54
CA GLU A 35 -8.67 3.47 8.44
C GLU A 35 -7.69 2.41 7.92
N LEU A 36 -7.82 2.01 6.65
CA LEU A 36 -6.93 1.00 6.06
C LEU A 36 -5.47 1.48 6.00
N TYR A 37 -5.23 2.74 5.63
CA TYR A 37 -3.87 3.31 5.63
C TYR A 37 -3.26 3.30 7.04
N GLY A 38 -4.04 3.69 8.05
CA GLY A 38 -3.63 3.65 9.46
C GLY A 38 -3.24 2.23 9.89
N SER A 39 -4.11 1.27 9.65
CA SER A 39 -3.90 -0.13 10.04
C SER A 39 -2.72 -0.79 9.33
N ILE A 40 -2.50 -0.51 8.03
CA ILE A 40 -1.31 -0.99 7.31
C ILE A 40 -0.04 -0.44 7.96
N ASN A 41 -0.03 0.84 8.34
CA ASN A 41 1.15 1.46 8.96
C ASN A 41 1.42 0.91 10.36
N CYS A 42 0.38 0.74 11.18
CA CYS A 42 0.53 0.11 12.51
C CYS A 42 1.12 -1.29 12.39
N ALA A 43 0.52 -2.17 11.56
CA ALA A 43 1.02 -3.53 11.36
C ALA A 43 2.47 -3.57 10.85
N PHE A 44 2.85 -2.64 9.98
CA PHE A 44 4.23 -2.55 9.49
C PHE A 44 5.21 -2.10 10.58
N ILE A 45 4.86 -1.08 11.37
CA ILE A 45 5.70 -0.55 12.46
C ILE A 45 5.86 -1.57 13.59
N ASP A 46 4.79 -2.32 13.91
CA ASP A 46 4.81 -3.36 14.94
C ASP A 46 5.55 -4.63 14.46
N GLY A 47 5.84 -4.75 13.16
CA GLY A 47 6.57 -5.87 12.56
C GLY A 47 5.69 -7.08 12.22
N ASP A 48 4.38 -6.94 12.27
CA ASP A 48 3.41 -7.99 11.93
C ASP A 48 3.38 -8.31 10.42
N ILE A 49 3.71 -7.32 9.58
CA ILE A 49 3.80 -7.48 8.12
C ILE A 49 5.11 -6.91 7.58
N THR A 50 5.59 -7.46 6.47
CA THR A 50 6.81 -6.97 5.80
C THR A 50 6.55 -5.69 5.00
N GLU A 51 7.62 -4.99 4.61
CA GLU A 51 7.51 -3.81 3.75
C GLU A 51 6.82 -4.14 2.41
N ASP A 52 7.16 -5.27 1.79
CA ASP A 52 6.56 -5.71 0.53
C ASP A 52 5.07 -6.03 0.67
N HIS A 53 4.68 -6.59 1.81
CA HIS A 53 3.29 -6.87 2.16
C HIS A 53 2.50 -5.56 2.34
N ALA A 54 3.05 -4.62 3.10
CA ALA A 54 2.45 -3.31 3.31
C ALA A 54 2.28 -2.53 2.00
N TRP A 55 3.29 -2.53 1.13
CA TRP A 55 3.18 -1.89 -0.19
C TRP A 55 2.20 -2.58 -1.12
N TYR A 56 2.13 -3.91 -1.11
CA TYR A 56 1.11 -4.62 -1.87
C TYR A 56 -0.30 -4.13 -1.54
N LEU A 57 -0.62 -3.99 -0.24
CA LEU A 57 -1.92 -3.51 0.21
C LEU A 57 -2.17 -2.05 -0.21
N ARG A 58 -1.16 -1.18 -0.08
CA ARG A 58 -1.25 0.23 -0.50
C ARG A 58 -1.47 0.39 -2.00
N GLU A 59 -0.71 -0.35 -2.82
CA GLU A 59 -0.83 -0.30 -4.27
C GLU A 59 -2.17 -0.85 -4.76
N LYS A 60 -2.68 -1.91 -4.11
CA LYS A 60 -3.91 -2.58 -4.53
C LYS A 60 -5.19 -1.87 -4.08
N TYR A 61 -5.18 -1.25 -2.89
CA TYR A 61 -6.41 -0.76 -2.24
C TYR A 61 -6.43 0.73 -1.97
N LEU A 62 -5.29 1.44 -2.06
CA LEU A 62 -5.19 2.85 -1.67
C LEU A 62 -4.73 3.77 -2.82
N ASP A 63 -4.68 3.27 -4.06
CA ASP A 63 -4.20 3.98 -5.25
C ASP A 63 -2.80 4.62 -5.06
N MET A 64 -1.95 4.00 -4.25
CA MET A 64 -0.58 4.46 -4.00
C MET A 64 0.40 3.79 -4.96
N GLU A 65 1.51 4.47 -5.27
CA GLU A 65 2.58 3.91 -6.09
C GLU A 65 3.88 3.84 -5.29
N ARG A 66 4.52 2.65 -5.24
CA ARG A 66 5.84 2.50 -4.63
C ARG A 66 6.91 3.04 -5.57
N VAL A 67 7.45 4.21 -5.25
CA VAL A 67 8.62 4.75 -5.97
C VAL A 67 9.82 3.83 -5.77
N ARG A 68 10.26 3.17 -6.85
CA ARG A 68 11.43 2.30 -6.82
C ARG A 68 12.69 3.12 -7.04
N SER A 69 13.82 2.61 -6.54
CA SER A 69 15.11 3.29 -6.67
C SER A 69 15.53 3.51 -8.12
N SER A 70 15.06 2.68 -9.06
CA SER A 70 15.23 2.87 -10.51
C SER A 70 14.61 4.18 -11.00
N ASP A 71 13.41 4.50 -10.53
CA ASP A 71 12.58 5.60 -11.04
C ASP A 71 13.16 6.98 -10.62
N LYS A 72 13.93 6.99 -9.53
CA LYS A 72 14.69 8.16 -9.06
C LYS A 72 15.92 8.48 -9.92
N MET A 73 16.40 7.53 -10.73
CA MET A 73 17.56 7.74 -11.60
C MET A 73 17.18 8.43 -12.91
N ASP A 74 15.99 8.13 -13.43
CA ASP A 74 15.45 8.72 -14.67
C ASP A 74 15.07 10.19 -14.49
N SER A 75 14.59 10.59 -13.29
CA SER A 75 14.24 11.99 -13.00
C SER A 75 15.45 12.92 -12.81
N LYS A 76 16.65 12.39 -12.56
CA LYS A 76 17.88 13.22 -12.45
C LYS A 76 18.54 13.52 -13.80
N TRP A 77 18.27 12.74 -14.85
CA TRP A 77 18.85 12.95 -16.19
C TRP A 77 17.99 13.82 -17.12
N THR A 78 16.73 14.06 -16.80
CA THR A 78 15.84 14.91 -17.61
C THR A 78 16.10 16.41 -17.44
N GLN A 79 16.84 16.84 -16.41
CA GLN A 79 17.14 18.25 -16.15
C GLN A 79 18.47 18.76 -16.74
N GLY A 80 19.12 17.98 -17.62
CA GLY A 80 20.47 18.26 -18.12
C GLY A 80 20.61 18.13 -19.63
N ASN A 81 19.72 18.71 -20.43
CA ASN A 81 19.94 18.91 -21.86
C ASN A 81 19.09 20.06 -22.41
N VAL A 82 19.35 21.28 -21.91
CA VAL A 82 19.03 22.50 -22.66
C VAL A 82 20.36 23.03 -23.18
N LYS A 83 20.70 22.61 -24.40
CA LYS A 83 21.68 23.32 -25.23
C LYS A 83 20.95 24.39 -26.01
#